data_AF-A0A2H9L5G9-F1
#
_entry.id   AF-A0A2H9L5G9-F1
#
_cell.length_a   1.000
_cell.length_b   1.000
_cell.length_c   1.000
_cell.angle_alpha   90.00
_cell.angle_beta   90.00
_cell.angle_gamma   90.00
#
_symmetry.space_group_name_H-M   'P 1'
#
loop_
_entity.id
_entity.type
_entity.pdbx_description
1 polymer ?
#
loop_
_entity_poly.entity_id
_entity_poly.type
_entity_poly.pdbx_seq_one_letter_code
_entity_poly.pdbx_strand_id
1 'polypeptide(L)'
;MKTKMQVNSIKNLWVPPFSKERETEEVDVGVGEEFHSDKITKQNVFKLLDANSNYAIIGYNSTFHLKRTNGELEELMFQGYKALKLPIGREVSFSHMWGDYGITKTITYLMPIDGAVKAEVEQDDEDYEEPEDESEDEPEENPE
;
A
#
# COMPACT_ATOMS: atom_id res chain seq x y z
N MET A 1 -14.51 -7.22 -16.92
CA MET A 1 -13.38 -8.05 -16.46
C MET A 1 -13.09 -7.68 -15.03
N LYS A 2 -12.94 -8.66 -14.13
CA LYS A 2 -12.50 -8.42 -12.75
C LYS A 2 -11.05 -8.82 -12.62
N THR A 3 -10.39 -8.32 -11.59
CA THR A 3 -8.97 -8.60 -11.37
C THR A 3 -8.68 -8.67 -9.88
N LYS A 4 -7.71 -9.50 -9.50
CA LYS A 4 -7.28 -9.60 -8.10
C LYS A 4 -6.12 -8.65 -7.86
N MET A 5 -6.29 -7.76 -6.90
CA MET A 5 -5.24 -6.88 -6.39
C MET A 5 -4.95 -7.24 -4.94
N GLN A 6 -3.69 -7.21 -4.56
CA GLN A 6 -3.29 -7.24 -3.16
C GLN A 6 -2.82 -5.85 -2.75
N VAL A 7 -3.29 -5.37 -1.60
CA VAL A 7 -2.89 -4.09 -1.03
C VAL A 7 -2.34 -4.31 0.37
N ASN A 8 -1.04 -4.07 0.54
CA ASN A 8 -0.36 -4.10 1.82
C ASN A 8 -0.27 -2.66 2.34
N SER A 9 -0.88 -2.37 3.48
CA SER A 9 -0.82 -1.08 4.15
C SER A 9 0.09 -1.16 5.37
N ILE A 10 0.99 -0.20 5.50
CA ILE A 10 1.86 0.00 6.65
C ILE A 10 1.57 1.39 7.17
N LYS A 11 1.14 1.49 8.42
CA LYS A 11 0.83 2.74 9.08
C LYS A 11 1.79 2.92 10.25
N ASN A 12 2.60 3.97 10.20
CA ASN A 12 3.58 4.30 11.22
C ASN A 12 3.13 5.56 11.96
N LEU A 13 3.10 5.54 13.29
CA LEU A 13 2.94 6.73 14.12
C LEU A 13 4.33 7.35 14.38
N TRP A 14 4.49 8.64 14.08
CA TRP A 14 5.74 9.40 14.21
C TRP A 14 5.82 10.19 15.51
N VAL A 15 4.91 9.92 16.46
CA VAL A 15 4.90 10.50 17.80
C VAL A 15 4.89 9.39 18.85
N PRO A 16 5.53 9.59 20.01
CA PRO A 16 5.50 8.61 21.10
C PRO A 16 4.07 8.35 21.65
N PRO A 17 3.74 7.12 22.04
CA PRO A 17 4.53 5.89 21.81
C PRO A 17 4.53 5.54 20.32
N PHE A 18 5.72 5.31 19.74
CA PHE A 18 5.83 4.96 18.33
C PHE A 18 5.13 3.61 18.09
N SER A 19 4.35 3.52 17.02
CA SER A 19 3.64 2.29 16.68
C SER A 19 3.64 2.05 15.18
N LYS A 20 3.58 0.78 14.79
CA LYS A 20 3.54 0.35 13.40
C LYS A 20 2.49 -0.73 13.20
N GLU A 21 1.44 -0.40 12.47
CA GLU A 21 0.37 -1.32 12.10
C GLU A 21 0.59 -1.80 10.66
N ARG A 22 0.37 -3.09 10.40
CA ARG A 22 0.39 -3.66 9.05
C ARG A 22 -0.95 -4.33 8.76
N GLU A 23 -1.45 -4.14 7.56
CA GLU A 23 -2.71 -4.71 7.10
C GLU A 23 -2.56 -5.16 5.66
N THR A 24 -2.91 -6.40 5.35
CA THR A 24 -2.87 -6.96 4.00
C THR A 24 -4.29 -7.29 3.58
N GLU A 25 -4.72 -6.76 2.44
CA GLU A 25 -6.07 -6.98 1.91
C GLU A 25 -5.98 -7.46 0.45
N GLU A 26 -6.66 -8.57 0.14
CA GLU A 26 -6.90 -8.98 -1.24
C GLU A 26 -8.28 -8.52 -1.69
N VAL A 27 -8.35 -7.83 -2.83
CA VAL A 27 -9.59 -7.26 -3.37
C VAL A 27 -9.81 -7.66 -4.82
N ASP A 28 -11.05 -8.06 -5.11
CA ASP A 28 -11.51 -8.35 -6.47
C ASP A 28 -12.17 -7.11 -7.05
N VAL A 29 -11.51 -6.46 -8.01
CA VAL A 29 -11.89 -5.14 -8.52
C VAL A 29 -12.28 -5.21 -9.99
N GLY A 30 -13.42 -4.62 -10.34
CA GLY A 30 -13.85 -4.41 -11.72
C GLY A 30 -13.28 -3.14 -12.34
N VAL A 31 -13.14 -3.11 -13.66
CA VAL A 31 -12.72 -1.89 -14.38
C VAL A 31 -13.73 -0.76 -14.13
N GLY A 32 -13.23 0.40 -13.70
CA GLY A 32 -14.00 1.57 -13.31
C GLY A 32 -14.34 1.63 -11.82
N GLU A 33 -14.09 0.58 -11.05
CA GLU A 33 -14.35 0.54 -9.61
C GLU A 33 -13.19 1.14 -8.81
N GLU A 34 -13.56 1.87 -7.76
CA GLU A 34 -12.63 2.35 -6.75
C GLU A 34 -12.44 1.27 -5.69
N PHE A 35 -11.22 1.13 -5.20
CA PHE A 35 -10.87 0.11 -4.22
C PHE A 35 -9.89 0.67 -3.20
N HIS A 36 -9.93 0.05 -2.01
CA HIS A 36 -9.14 0.41 -0.84
C HIS A 36 -9.36 1.85 -0.35
N SER A 37 -10.15 1.98 0.72
CA SER A 37 -10.31 3.25 1.43
C SER A 37 -9.29 3.36 2.54
N ASP A 38 -8.63 4.52 2.65
CA ASP A 38 -7.81 4.78 3.84
C ASP A 38 -8.72 5.02 5.07
N LYS A 39 -8.52 4.27 6.16
CA LYS A 39 -9.36 4.38 7.36
C LYS A 39 -9.28 5.77 8.02
N ILE A 40 -8.17 6.49 7.85
CA ILE A 40 -7.94 7.79 8.48
C ILE A 40 -8.61 8.89 7.66
N THR A 41 -8.34 8.93 6.35
CA THR A 41 -8.87 9.99 5.48
C THR A 41 -10.27 9.68 4.95
N LYS A 42 -10.70 8.40 5.02
CA LYS A 42 -11.93 7.87 4.41
C LYS A 42 -12.01 8.13 2.90
N GLN A 43 -10.88 8.42 2.27
CA GLN A 43 -10.80 8.63 0.84
C GLN A 43 -10.43 7.32 0.15
N ASN A 44 -11.08 7.04 -0.98
CA ASN A 44 -10.65 5.98 -1.87
C ASN A 44 -9.30 6.35 -2.46
N VAL A 45 -8.36 5.41 -2.37
CA VAL A 45 -6.97 5.68 -2.73
C VAL A 45 -6.70 5.26 -4.16
N PHE A 46 -7.32 4.17 -4.60
CA PHE A 46 -7.04 3.56 -5.90
C PHE A 46 -8.32 3.35 -6.70
N LYS A 47 -8.16 3.39 -8.03
CA LYS A 47 -9.22 3.11 -8.99
C LYS A 47 -8.66 2.25 -10.11
N LEU A 48 -9.33 1.17 -10.44
CA LEU A 48 -8.94 0.38 -11.61
C LEU A 48 -9.46 1.07 -12.87
N LEU A 49 -8.56 1.55 -13.73
CA LEU A 49 -8.92 2.27 -14.95
C LEU A 49 -8.96 1.33 -16.16
N ASP A 50 -8.05 0.36 -16.19
CA ASP A 50 -8.01 -0.68 -17.22
C ASP A 50 -7.30 -1.93 -16.68
N ALA A 51 -7.59 -3.10 -17.22
CA ALA A 51 -6.93 -4.35 -16.85
C ALA A 51 -6.93 -5.34 -18.02
N ASN A 52 -5.79 -6.00 -18.22
CA ASN A 52 -5.64 -7.10 -19.16
C ASN A 52 -4.71 -8.18 -18.60
N SER A 53 -4.43 -9.20 -19.40
CA SER A 53 -3.62 -10.36 -19.02
C SER A 53 -2.15 -10.08 -18.74
N ASN A 54 -1.65 -8.87 -18.99
CA ASN A 54 -0.23 -8.51 -18.82
C ASN A 54 -0.03 -7.37 -17.82
N TYR A 55 -0.95 -6.40 -17.81
CA TYR A 55 -0.85 -5.21 -16.96
C TYR A 55 -2.23 -4.71 -16.53
N ALA A 56 -2.23 -3.94 -15.44
CA ALA A 56 -3.35 -3.14 -14.99
C ALA A 56 -2.96 -1.65 -15.02
N ILE A 57 -3.91 -0.79 -15.34
CA ILE A 57 -3.78 0.66 -15.20
C ILE A 57 -4.56 1.07 -13.96
N ILE A 58 -3.83 1.55 -12.96
CA ILE A 58 -4.39 1.95 -11.66
C ILE A 58 -4.28 3.46 -11.53
N GLY A 59 -5.42 4.12 -11.42
CA GLY A 59 -5.49 5.51 -11.00
C GLY A 59 -5.28 5.61 -9.49
N TYR A 60 -4.55 6.63 -9.03
CA TYR A 60 -4.33 6.86 -7.60
C TYR A 60 -4.58 8.31 -7.21
N ASN A 61 -4.99 8.51 -5.96
CA ASN A 61 -5.21 9.85 -5.40
C ASN A 61 -3.88 10.62 -5.35
N SER A 62 -3.91 11.89 -5.78
CA SER A 62 -2.74 12.76 -5.86
C SER A 62 -2.11 13.11 -4.51
N THR A 63 -2.80 12.86 -3.39
CA THR A 63 -2.24 12.97 -2.05
C THR A 63 -1.12 11.97 -1.78
N PHE A 64 -1.13 10.83 -2.46
CA PHE A 64 -0.11 9.81 -2.33
C PHE A 64 1.07 10.07 -3.28
N HIS A 65 2.27 9.97 -2.74
CA HIS A 65 3.52 10.02 -3.48
C HIS A 65 3.96 8.60 -3.85
N LEU A 66 4.19 8.36 -5.13
CA LEU A 66 4.76 7.11 -5.60
C LEU A 66 6.21 6.99 -5.10
N LYS A 67 6.50 5.96 -4.32
CA LYS A 67 7.89 5.56 -4.02
C LYS A 67 8.38 4.75 -5.21
N ARG A 68 9.32 5.32 -5.98
CA ARG A 68 9.92 4.62 -7.12
C ARG A 68 10.56 3.31 -6.64
N THR A 69 9.98 2.19 -7.03
CA THR A 69 10.63 0.87 -6.94
C THR A 69 11.41 0.62 -8.23
N ASN A 70 12.47 -0.19 -8.14
CA ASN A 70 13.48 -0.35 -9.18
C ASN A 70 12.89 -0.71 -10.56
N GLY A 71 12.94 0.25 -11.50
CA GLY A 71 12.84 0.05 -12.94
C GLY A 71 11.44 -0.28 -13.50
N GLU A 72 11.14 0.32 -14.67
CA GLU A 72 10.01 0.01 -15.58
C GLU A 72 8.58 0.40 -15.16
N LEU A 73 8.39 1.17 -14.09
CA LEU A 73 7.06 1.71 -13.77
C LEU A 73 6.79 3.00 -14.56
N GLU A 74 5.78 2.95 -15.42
CA GLU A 74 5.36 4.06 -16.26
C GLU A 74 4.21 4.82 -15.58
N GLU A 75 4.53 5.98 -14.99
CA GLU A 75 3.51 6.97 -14.60
C GLU A 75 2.98 7.64 -15.86
N LEU A 76 1.66 7.64 -16.03
CA LEU A 76 0.99 8.19 -17.19
C LEU A 76 -0.30 8.91 -16.78
N MET A 77 -0.78 9.80 -17.63
CA MET A 77 -2.10 10.42 -17.47
C MET A 77 -3.10 9.61 -18.27
N PHE A 78 -4.06 8.96 -17.59
CA PHE A 78 -5.10 8.16 -18.23
C PHE A 78 -6.47 8.72 -17.87
N GLN A 79 -7.25 9.11 -18.88
CA GLN A 79 -8.61 9.64 -18.69
C GLN A 79 -8.69 10.81 -17.67
N GLY A 80 -7.64 11.62 -17.57
CA GLY A 80 -7.56 12.75 -16.63
C GLY A 80 -7.09 12.39 -15.21
N TYR A 81 -6.80 11.12 -14.93
CA TYR A 81 -6.24 10.67 -13.66
C TYR A 81 -4.72 10.48 -13.74
N LYS A 82 -4.02 10.73 -12.63
CA LYS A 82 -2.67 10.19 -12.43
C LYS A 82 -2.78 8.68 -12.32
N ALA A 83 -2.13 7.98 -13.24
CA ALA A 83 -2.26 6.54 -13.38
C ALA A 83 -0.89 5.89 -13.45
N LEU A 84 -0.86 4.62 -13.08
CA LEU A 84 0.31 3.78 -13.16
C LEU A 84 0.00 2.52 -13.94
N LYS A 85 0.88 2.18 -14.88
CA LYS A 85 0.86 0.88 -15.52
C LYS A 85 1.62 -0.13 -14.66
N LEU A 86 0.89 -1.10 -14.11
CA LEU A 86 1.40 -2.11 -13.21
C LEU A 86 1.44 -3.48 -13.91
N PRO A 87 2.62 -4.07 -14.16
CA PRO A 87 2.73 -5.44 -14.64
C PRO A 87 2.28 -6.45 -13.58
N ILE A 88 1.81 -7.63 -14.03
CA ILE A 88 1.50 -8.75 -13.13
C ILE A 88 2.70 -9.14 -12.26
N GLY A 89 2.45 -9.40 -10.99
CA GLY A 89 3.42 -9.84 -10.00
C GLY A 89 4.42 -8.76 -9.58
N ARG A 90 4.28 -7.53 -10.08
CA ARG A 90 5.09 -6.39 -9.64
C ARG A 90 4.40 -5.65 -8.52
N GLU A 91 5.21 -5.20 -7.57
CA GLU A 91 4.75 -4.44 -6.43
C GLU A 91 5.12 -2.97 -6.57
N VAL A 92 4.21 -2.11 -6.12
CA VAL A 92 4.42 -0.66 -6.16
C VAL A 92 4.00 -0.04 -4.86
N SER A 93 4.92 0.71 -4.27
CA SER A 93 4.71 1.40 -3.00
C SER A 93 4.35 2.86 -3.21
N PHE A 94 3.32 3.30 -2.51
CA PHE A 94 2.85 4.67 -2.42
C PHE A 94 2.97 5.12 -0.96
N SER A 95 3.29 6.38 -0.71
CA SER A 95 3.35 6.91 0.64
C SER A 95 2.73 8.29 0.76
N HIS A 96 2.09 8.54 1.90
CA HIS A 96 1.47 9.82 2.25
C HIS A 96 1.67 10.08 3.75
N MET A 97 1.89 11.34 4.12
CA MET A 97 1.93 11.78 5.51
C MET A 97 0.59 12.44 5.86
N TRP A 98 -0.03 12.02 6.95
CA TRP A 98 -1.28 12.58 7.45
C TRP A 98 -1.18 12.86 8.95
N GLY A 99 -1.06 14.14 9.33
CA GLY A 99 -0.76 14.53 10.71
C GLY A 99 0.53 13.85 11.17
N ASP A 100 0.45 13.11 12.27
CA ASP A 100 1.57 12.36 12.85
C ASP A 100 1.71 10.93 12.28
N TYR A 101 0.93 10.56 11.27
CA TYR A 101 0.97 9.24 10.65
C TYR A 101 1.71 9.26 9.32
N GLY A 102 2.65 8.32 9.14
CA GLY A 102 3.20 7.96 7.84
C GLY A 102 2.52 6.71 7.31
N ILE A 103 1.79 6.84 6.21
CA ILE A 103 1.04 5.75 5.58
C ILE A 103 1.80 5.32 4.33
N THR A 104 2.20 4.05 4.26
CA THR A 104 2.74 3.42 3.05
C THR A 104 1.78 2.34 2.58
N LYS A 105 1.41 2.34 1.30
CA LYS A 105 0.54 1.34 0.69
C LYS A 105 1.27 0.71 -0.49
N THR A 106 1.41 -0.60 -0.49
CA THR A 106 2.00 -1.36 -1.58
C THR A 106 0.91 -2.11 -2.31
N ILE A 107 0.79 -1.89 -3.61
CA ILE A 107 -0.15 -2.61 -4.47
C ILE A 107 0.60 -3.62 -5.31
N THR A 108 0.05 -4.84 -5.38
CA THR A 108 0.53 -5.90 -6.26
C THR A 108 -0.61 -6.35 -7.15
N TYR A 109 -0.39 -6.32 -8.46
CA TYR A 109 -1.35 -6.88 -9.42
C TYR A 109 -1.13 -8.39 -9.53
N LEU A 110 -2.09 -9.19 -9.06
CA LEU A 110 -1.94 -10.65 -9.01
C LEU A 110 -2.34 -11.33 -10.33
N MET A 111 -3.62 -11.25 -10.73
CA MET A 111 -4.09 -11.88 -11.97
C MET A 111 -5.48 -11.38 -12.37
N PRO A 112 -5.83 -11.40 -13.67
CA PRO A 112 -7.20 -11.20 -14.08
C PRO A 112 -8.09 -12.37 -13.63
N ILE A 113 -9.29 -12.06 -13.15
CA ILE A 113 -10.29 -13.05 -12.76
C ILE A 113 -11.37 -13.07 -13.86
N ASP A 114 -11.32 -14.10 -14.71
CA ASP A 114 -12.43 -14.45 -15.58
C ASP A 114 -13.48 -15.23 -14.78
N GLY A 115 -14.41 -14.48 -14.16
CA GLY A 115 -15.68 -15.02 -13.65
C GLY A 115 -15.61 -15.97 -12.44
N ALA A 116 -16.08 -15.46 -11.30
CA ALA A 116 -16.57 -16.19 -10.13
C ALA A 116 -15.54 -16.95 -9.26
N VAL A 117 -14.84 -16.23 -8.40
CA VAL A 117 -14.33 -16.81 -7.14
C VAL A 117 -14.66 -15.83 -6.03
N LYS A 118 -15.45 -16.27 -5.03
CA LYS A 118 -15.55 -15.58 -3.74
C LYS A 118 -14.34 -16.04 -2.93
N ALA A 119 -13.43 -15.14 -2.59
CA ALA A 119 -12.38 -15.41 -1.62
C ALA A 119 -12.84 -14.91 -0.24
N GLU A 120 -13.16 -15.84 0.65
CA GLU A 120 -13.21 -15.59 2.09
C GLU A 120 -11.75 -15.54 2.57
N VAL A 121 -11.35 -14.43 3.18
CA VAL A 121 -10.00 -14.23 3.72
C VAL A 121 -10.05 -14.52 5.22
N GLU A 122 -9.39 -15.59 5.65
CA GLU A 122 -9.03 -15.82 7.05
C GLU A 122 -7.87 -14.87 7.40
N GLN A 123 -8.11 -14.06 8.44
CA GLN A 123 -7.15 -13.12 9.01
C GLN A 123 -6.27 -13.92 9.98
N ASP A 124 -5.03 -14.23 9.59
CA ASP A 124 -4.02 -14.78 10.51
C ASP A 124 -3.34 -13.61 11.23
N ASP A 125 -3.79 -13.35 12.47
CA ASP A 125 -3.14 -12.47 13.42
C ASP A 125 -1.96 -13.23 14.06
N GLU A 126 -0.79 -13.23 13.40
CA GLU A 126 0.44 -13.69 14.05
C GLU A 126 0.96 -12.62 15.03
N ASP A 127 0.79 -12.91 16.32
CA ASP A 127 1.42 -12.26 17.48
C ASP A 127 2.94 -12.10 17.24
N TYR A 128 3.40 -10.85 17.19
CA TYR A 128 4.82 -10.51 17.14
C TYR A 128 5.22 -9.88 18.47
N GLU A 129 6.02 -10.61 19.25
CA GLU A 129 6.66 -10.11 20.45
C GLU A 129 7.72 -9.05 20.09
N GLU A 130 7.58 -7.87 20.69
CA GLU A 130 8.49 -6.74 20.56
C GLU A 130 9.87 -7.11 21.15
N PRO A 131 11.01 -6.84 20.47
CA PRO A 131 12.31 -6.97 21.11
C PRO A 131 12.49 -5.86 22.15
N GLU A 132 12.77 -6.23 23.39
CA GLU A 132 13.13 -5.32 24.47
C GLU A 132 14.42 -4.56 24.10
N ASP A 133 14.31 -3.24 23.97
CA ASP A 133 15.43 -2.33 23.73
C ASP A 133 16.09 -2.02 25.09
N GLU A 134 17.20 -2.68 25.39
CA GLU A 134 18.06 -2.36 26.54
C GLU A 134 18.80 -1.04 26.26
N SER A 135 18.25 0.05 26.80
CA SER A 135 18.95 1.32 26.92
C SER A 135 20.05 1.24 27.97
N GLU A 136 21.32 1.21 27.55
CA GLU A 136 22.45 1.57 28.43
C GLU A 136 22.91 3.00 28.11
N ASP A 137 22.43 3.92 28.95
CA ASP A 137 23.02 5.22 29.24
C ASP A 137 24.39 5.01 29.92
N GLU A 138 25.47 5.59 29.39
CA GLU A 138 26.57 6.04 30.26
C GLU A 138 27.10 7.43 29.85
N PRO A 139 27.37 8.31 30.84
CA PRO A 139 27.69 9.72 30.61
C PRO A 139 29.15 9.97 30.20
N GLU A 140 29.36 11.02 29.41
CA GLU A 140 30.67 11.60 29.11
C GLU A 140 31.39 12.04 30.40
N GLU A 141 32.41 11.30 30.83
CA GLU A 141 33.44 11.85 31.72
C GLU A 141 34.52 12.55 30.90
N ASN A 142 34.55 13.87 31.06
CA ASN A 142 35.64 14.75 30.66
C ASN A 142 36.79 14.60 31.69
N PRO A 143 38.06 14.57 31.26
CA PRO A 143 39.08 15.21 32.10
C PRO A 143 40.01 16.16 31.32
N GLU A 144 40.51 17.11 32.10
CA GLU A 144 41.31 18.30 31.78
C GLU A 144 42.60 18.08 31.00
#